data_AF-A0AAF0C2Z0-F1
#
_entry.id   AF-A0AAF0C2Z0-F1
#
_cell.length_a   1.000
_cell.length_b   1.000
_cell.length_c   1.000
_cell.angle_alpha   90.00
_cell.angle_beta   90.00
_cell.angle_gamma   90.00
#
_symmetry.space_group_name_H-M   'P 1'
#
loop_
_entity.id
_entity.type
_entity.pdbx_description
1 polymer ?
#
loop_
_entity_poly.entity_id
_entity_poly.type
_entity_poly.pdbx_seq_one_letter_code
_entity_poly.pdbx_strand_id
1 'polypeptide(L)'
;MKKISKWITALSITFSSVVAVAADIPATSIMDNYIGAGYGNDVYGEESQFDIDQMVVSRTGTTMSVGIYTAFSGNHSYQMGDLFMSADPSDPNANPWNPAPDDRYSDSGTSNTGTDWNYAYTIYDYKKNRNQHWTDRDETQGYGRLVSGFDQNDLTTSSEKHNSARHDQTVSLNSATRYNGNAYDNIHDNWSYWNTTENVYSMNGISYNLISFEFDVAGTALATANQIAFRWAMSCANDIIEGLVSINGDTPVDVPEPETLLLLLLGLGGIIARRKVTTKKLQPAVL
;
A
#
# COMPACT_ATOMS: atom_id res chain seq x y z
N MET A 1 71.24 14.18 18.99
CA MET A 1 70.08 14.84 19.67
C MET A 1 68.83 14.04 19.34
N LYS A 2 68.10 13.59 20.36
CA LYS A 2 66.98 12.64 20.28
C LYS A 2 65.70 13.31 19.73
N LYS A 3 65.00 12.56 18.88
CA LYS A 3 63.69 12.84 18.25
C LYS A 3 62.61 13.16 19.29
N ILE A 4 61.76 14.15 19.01
CA ILE A 4 60.43 14.28 19.64
C ILE A 4 59.44 14.64 18.54
N SER A 5 58.68 13.64 18.08
CA SER A 5 57.42 13.82 17.35
C SER A 5 56.30 14.03 18.36
N LYS A 6 55.40 14.99 18.11
CA LYS A 6 54.14 15.09 18.86
C LYS A 6 52.96 15.27 17.90
N TRP A 7 52.29 14.14 17.70
CA TRP A 7 50.84 13.88 17.64
C TRP A 7 49.92 14.94 17.03
N ILE A 8 49.39 14.61 15.84
CA ILE A 8 48.10 15.11 15.34
C ILE A 8 47.03 14.15 15.86
N THR A 9 46.07 14.66 16.63
CA THR A 9 44.85 13.93 16.98
C THR A 9 43.66 14.78 16.55
N ALA A 10 43.15 14.50 15.36
CA ALA A 10 41.84 14.98 14.93
C ALA A 10 40.78 14.01 15.47
N LEU A 11 40.06 14.44 16.49
CA LEU A 11 38.91 13.71 17.03
C LEU A 11 37.68 14.11 16.20
N SER A 12 37.40 13.39 15.12
CA SER A 12 36.13 13.51 14.41
C SER A 12 35.05 12.80 15.23
N ILE A 13 34.37 13.54 16.10
CA ILE A 13 33.11 13.10 16.70
C ILE A 13 32.04 13.32 15.64
N THR A 14 31.78 12.30 14.82
CA THR A 14 30.54 12.24 14.05
C THR A 14 29.42 11.92 15.02
N PHE A 15 28.64 12.93 15.40
CA PHE A 15 27.30 12.71 15.93
C PHE A 15 26.47 12.07 14.82
N SER A 16 26.41 10.74 14.80
CA SER A 16 25.36 10.05 14.08
C SER A 16 24.08 10.24 14.89
N SER A 17 23.34 11.30 14.61
CA SER A 17 21.93 11.37 14.98
C SER A 17 21.24 10.20 14.28
N VAL A 18 20.96 9.14 15.03
CA VAL A 18 20.17 8.01 14.55
C VAL A 18 18.75 8.57 14.37
N VAL A 19 18.43 9.04 13.18
CA VAL A 19 17.04 9.26 12.80
C VAL A 19 16.46 7.86 12.75
N ALA A 20 15.57 7.54 13.69
CA ALA A 20 14.81 6.29 13.64
C ALA A 20 13.88 6.38 12.42
N VAL A 21 14.40 6.04 11.25
CA VAL A 21 13.57 5.71 10.09
C VAL A 21 12.90 4.38 10.42
N ALA A 22 11.59 4.33 10.33
CA ALA A 22 10.89 3.06 10.38
C ALA A 22 11.42 2.17 9.26
N ALA A 23 11.54 0.87 9.55
CA ALA A 23 12.06 -0.06 8.55
C ALA A 23 11.06 -0.19 7.39
N ASP A 24 11.58 -0.57 6.23
CA ASP A 24 10.76 -0.88 5.07
C ASP A 24 9.86 -2.08 5.39
N ILE A 25 8.63 -2.03 4.89
CA ILE A 25 7.75 -3.20 4.89
C ILE A 25 8.08 -3.94 3.59
N PRO A 26 8.69 -5.14 3.64
CA PRO A 26 8.90 -5.92 2.43
C PRO A 26 7.55 -6.23 1.79
N ALA A 27 7.56 -6.57 0.50
CA ALA A 27 6.35 -7.10 -0.13
C ALA A 27 5.76 -8.20 0.78
N THR A 28 4.49 -8.05 1.12
CA THR A 28 3.76 -8.93 2.04
C THR A 28 2.39 -9.19 1.43
N SER A 29 2.02 -10.46 1.30
CA SER A 29 0.72 -10.86 0.76
C SER A 29 -0.31 -10.98 1.88
N ILE A 30 -1.42 -10.28 1.73
CA ILE A 30 -2.69 -10.57 2.37
C ILE A 30 -3.43 -11.48 1.40
N MET A 31 -3.60 -12.75 1.78
CA MET A 31 -4.42 -13.68 0.99
C MET A 31 -5.89 -13.38 1.22
N ASP A 32 -6.66 -13.44 0.15
CA ASP A 32 -8.10 -13.31 0.28
C ASP A 32 -8.70 -14.51 1.03
N ASN A 33 -9.77 -14.25 1.77
CA ASN A 33 -10.51 -15.26 2.53
C ASN A 33 -12.00 -15.31 2.13
N TYR A 34 -12.30 -14.76 0.95
CA TYR A 34 -13.60 -14.47 0.35
C TYR A 34 -14.63 -13.94 1.35
N ILE A 35 -14.63 -12.63 1.55
CA ILE A 35 -15.61 -11.94 2.39
C ILE A 35 -16.78 -11.50 1.49
N GLY A 36 -17.49 -12.52 0.96
CA GLY A 36 -18.58 -12.38 -0.01
C GLY A 36 -19.65 -13.50 0.02
N ALA A 37 -19.43 -14.59 0.78
CA ALA A 37 -20.30 -15.78 0.76
C ALA A 37 -21.36 -15.75 1.87
N GLY A 38 -22.65 -15.95 1.52
CA GLY A 38 -23.64 -16.31 2.55
C GLY A 38 -25.10 -15.90 2.29
N TYR A 39 -25.38 -14.99 1.35
CA TYR A 39 -26.74 -14.55 1.05
C TYR A 39 -27.04 -14.59 -0.45
N GLY A 40 -28.12 -15.29 -0.84
CA GLY A 40 -28.43 -15.60 -2.25
C GLY A 40 -28.81 -14.41 -3.15
N ASN A 41 -28.85 -13.18 -2.62
CA ASN A 41 -29.09 -11.94 -3.36
C ASN A 41 -27.96 -10.91 -3.14
N ASP A 42 -26.83 -11.32 -2.56
CA ASP A 42 -25.76 -10.45 -2.04
C ASP A 42 -24.62 -10.20 -3.03
N VAL A 43 -24.48 -11.10 -4.00
CA VAL A 43 -23.40 -11.13 -4.98
C VAL A 43 -23.99 -10.92 -6.37
N TYR A 44 -23.50 -9.92 -7.10
CA TYR A 44 -23.87 -9.72 -8.50
C TYR A 44 -23.09 -10.64 -9.45
N GLY A 45 -23.77 -11.23 -10.43
CA GLY A 45 -23.07 -11.95 -11.50
C GLY A 45 -22.33 -13.20 -11.03
N GLU A 46 -21.30 -13.58 -11.78
CA GLU A 46 -20.47 -14.76 -11.48
C GLU A 46 -19.24 -14.37 -10.65
N GLU A 47 -18.80 -15.26 -9.76
CA GLU A 47 -17.55 -15.15 -8.98
C GLU A 47 -16.36 -14.77 -9.87
N SER A 48 -16.29 -15.38 -11.06
CA SER A 48 -15.27 -15.14 -12.10
C SER A 48 -15.13 -13.70 -12.58
N GLN A 49 -16.03 -12.79 -12.18
CA GLN A 49 -16.01 -11.37 -12.54
C GLN A 49 -15.54 -10.45 -11.41
N PHE A 50 -15.50 -10.95 -10.17
CA PHE A 50 -15.40 -10.12 -8.97
C PHE A 50 -14.41 -10.65 -7.93
N ASP A 51 -14.05 -11.92 -8.03
CA ASP A 51 -13.14 -12.61 -7.11
C ASP A 51 -11.82 -11.85 -6.90
N ILE A 52 -11.34 -11.82 -5.66
CA ILE A 52 -10.06 -11.26 -5.27
C ILE A 52 -9.17 -12.42 -4.80
N ASP A 53 -7.96 -12.54 -5.33
CA ASP A 53 -7.02 -13.59 -4.90
C ASP A 53 -6.17 -13.12 -3.72
N GLN A 54 -5.59 -11.92 -3.84
CA GLN A 54 -4.68 -11.39 -2.83
C GLN A 54 -4.45 -9.88 -2.98
N MET A 55 -3.92 -9.29 -1.91
CA MET A 55 -3.37 -7.94 -1.88
C MET A 55 -1.90 -8.03 -1.48
N VAL A 56 -1.01 -7.46 -2.28
CA VAL A 56 0.42 -7.37 -1.99
C VAL A 56 0.77 -5.94 -1.63
N VAL A 57 1.33 -5.75 -0.45
CA VAL A 57 1.70 -4.42 0.07
C VAL A 57 3.19 -4.35 0.32
N SER A 58 3.83 -3.25 -0.04
CA SER A 58 5.18 -2.91 0.38
C SER A 58 5.31 -1.42 0.71
N ARG A 59 6.26 -1.10 1.59
CA ARG A 59 6.68 0.29 1.85
C ARG A 59 8.19 0.38 1.76
N THR A 60 8.69 1.25 0.88
CA THR A 60 10.13 1.56 0.76
C THR A 60 10.36 3.05 0.99
N GLY A 61 11.01 3.39 2.10
CA GLY A 61 11.07 4.77 2.58
C GLY A 61 9.66 5.29 2.87
N THR A 62 9.23 6.30 2.12
CA THR A 62 7.88 6.87 2.21
C THR A 62 6.97 6.47 1.06
N THR A 63 7.45 5.67 0.10
CA THR A 63 6.61 5.15 -0.98
C THR A 63 5.87 3.92 -0.49
N MET A 64 4.54 3.97 -0.55
CA MET A 64 3.64 2.84 -0.38
C MET A 64 3.27 2.29 -1.75
N SER A 65 3.35 0.97 -1.91
CA SER A 65 2.90 0.25 -3.10
C SER A 65 1.91 -0.83 -2.68
N VAL A 66 0.74 -0.83 -3.31
CA VAL A 66 -0.32 -1.82 -3.06
C VAL A 66 -0.80 -2.38 -4.38
N GLY A 67 -0.71 -3.69 -4.55
CA GLY A 67 -1.22 -4.43 -5.70
C GLY A 67 -2.38 -5.32 -5.28
N ILE A 68 -3.53 -5.19 -5.93
CA ILE A 68 -4.70 -6.03 -5.69
C ILE A 68 -4.93 -6.91 -6.90
N TYR A 69 -4.88 -8.21 -6.70
CA TYR A 69 -5.07 -9.19 -7.75
C TYR A 69 -6.52 -9.67 -7.71
N THR A 70 -7.29 -9.32 -8.74
CA THR A 70 -8.73 -9.56 -8.77
C THR A 70 -9.21 -9.78 -10.20
N ALA A 71 -10.27 -10.57 -10.36
CA ALA A 71 -11.00 -10.72 -11.61
C ALA A 71 -11.65 -9.40 -12.07
N PHE A 72 -11.82 -8.44 -11.16
CA PHE A 72 -12.41 -7.14 -11.43
C PHE A 72 -11.40 -6.12 -11.97
N SER A 73 -11.70 -5.45 -13.08
CA SER A 73 -10.87 -4.36 -13.64
C SER A 73 -11.62 -3.04 -13.84
N GLY A 74 -12.79 -2.88 -13.20
CA GLY A 74 -13.70 -1.76 -13.48
C GLY A 74 -14.60 -2.03 -14.68
N ASN A 75 -15.87 -1.65 -14.59
CA ASN A 75 -16.76 -1.60 -15.75
C ASN A 75 -17.85 -0.54 -15.57
N HIS A 76 -18.64 -0.28 -16.62
CA HIS A 76 -19.68 0.75 -16.61
C HIS A 76 -20.80 0.52 -15.57
N SER A 77 -20.94 -0.71 -15.06
CA SER A 77 -21.93 -1.06 -14.04
C SER A 77 -21.36 -0.98 -12.63
N TYR A 78 -20.06 -1.19 -12.44
CA TYR A 78 -19.40 -1.22 -11.14
C TYR A 78 -18.04 -0.54 -11.21
N GLN A 79 -17.85 0.44 -10.34
CA GLN A 79 -16.67 1.29 -10.28
C GLN A 79 -15.62 0.75 -9.30
N MET A 80 -14.38 1.21 -9.45
CA MET A 80 -13.32 1.03 -8.45
C MET A 80 -13.68 1.69 -7.10
N GLY A 81 -13.45 0.98 -5.99
CA GLY A 81 -13.50 1.57 -4.65
C GLY A 81 -12.19 2.20 -4.21
N ASP A 82 -12.20 2.78 -3.01
CA ASP A 82 -11.02 3.37 -2.37
C ASP A 82 -10.25 2.32 -1.57
N LEU A 83 -8.94 2.57 -1.41
CA LEU A 83 -8.09 1.76 -0.55
C LEU A 83 -8.05 2.39 0.84
N PHE A 84 -8.62 1.69 1.83
CA PHE A 84 -8.63 2.11 3.22
C PHE A 84 -7.42 1.55 3.96
N MET A 85 -6.90 2.35 4.89
CA MET A 85 -5.73 2.04 5.68
C MET A 85 -5.93 2.45 7.13
N SER A 86 -5.33 1.69 8.04
CA SER A 86 -5.29 2.05 9.45
C SER A 86 -3.89 1.90 10.03
N ALA A 87 -3.45 2.94 10.74
CA ALA A 87 -2.22 2.96 11.52
C ALA A 87 -2.39 3.90 12.71
N ASP A 88 -1.79 3.56 13.85
CA ASP A 88 -1.86 4.40 15.04
C ASP A 88 -0.87 5.59 14.93
N PRO A 89 -1.33 6.85 15.02
CA PRO A 89 -0.47 8.02 14.92
C PRO A 89 0.39 8.27 16.17
N SER A 90 0.07 7.63 17.29
CA SER A 90 0.73 7.81 18.58
C SER A 90 1.73 6.70 18.92
N ASP A 91 1.50 5.48 18.43
CA ASP A 91 2.40 4.34 18.62
C ASP A 91 2.62 3.55 17.32
N PRO A 92 3.82 3.64 16.72
CA PRO A 92 4.18 2.87 15.53
C PRO A 92 4.03 1.35 15.69
N ASN A 93 3.99 0.81 16.91
CA ASN A 93 3.88 -0.63 17.18
C ASN A 93 2.48 -1.08 17.57
N ALA A 94 1.54 -0.14 17.73
CA ALA A 94 0.16 -0.52 18.04
C ALA A 94 -0.41 -1.35 16.89
N ASN A 95 -1.26 -2.30 17.25
CA ASN A 95 -1.98 -3.10 16.27
C ASN A 95 -3.25 -2.33 15.85
N PRO A 96 -3.31 -1.78 14.62
CA PRO A 96 -4.52 -1.11 14.13
C PRO A 96 -5.62 -2.10 13.73
N TRP A 97 -5.30 -3.39 13.63
CA TRP A 97 -6.21 -4.42 13.12
C TRP A 97 -7.15 -4.93 14.22
N ASN A 98 -8.44 -4.65 14.05
CA ASN A 98 -9.50 -5.08 14.96
C ASN A 98 -10.72 -5.58 14.17
N PRO A 99 -10.58 -6.67 13.38
CA PRO A 99 -11.66 -7.16 12.56
C PRO A 99 -12.78 -7.70 13.44
N ALA A 100 -14.00 -7.48 12.97
CA ALA A 100 -15.18 -8.13 13.49
C ALA A 100 -15.09 -9.66 13.30
N PRO A 101 -15.42 -10.49 14.31
CA PRO A 101 -15.38 -11.94 14.16
C PRO A 101 -16.34 -12.59 13.16
N ASP A 102 -17.33 -11.86 12.62
CA ASP A 102 -18.29 -12.38 11.64
C ASP A 102 -18.43 -11.39 10.47
N ASP A 103 -18.99 -11.85 9.35
CA ASP A 103 -19.45 -11.04 8.21
C ASP A 103 -20.55 -10.05 8.63
N ARG A 104 -20.12 -8.95 9.25
CA ARG A 104 -20.90 -8.22 10.27
C ARG A 104 -21.86 -7.16 9.77
N TYR A 105 -22.07 -7.05 8.48
CA TYR A 105 -23.06 -6.10 7.96
C TYR A 105 -24.45 -6.70 7.80
N SER A 106 -24.61 -7.96 8.21
CA SER A 106 -25.90 -8.64 8.28
C SER A 106 -26.82 -8.14 9.41
N ASP A 107 -26.31 -7.50 10.48
CA ASP A 107 -27.12 -7.25 11.69
C ASP A 107 -26.95 -5.90 12.42
N SER A 108 -26.03 -5.02 12.03
CA SER A 108 -25.93 -3.69 12.64
C SER A 108 -25.67 -2.64 11.58
N GLY A 109 -26.59 -1.68 11.42
CA GLY A 109 -26.50 -0.55 10.48
C GLY A 109 -25.34 0.42 10.76
N THR A 110 -24.13 -0.13 10.81
CA THR A 110 -22.85 0.52 11.03
C THR A 110 -21.92 -0.02 9.96
N SER A 111 -21.39 0.84 9.09
CA SER A 111 -20.52 0.50 7.96
C SER A 111 -19.06 0.20 8.37
N ASN A 112 -18.81 -0.14 9.65
CA ASN A 112 -17.48 -0.35 10.24
C ASN A 112 -17.19 -1.85 10.51
N THR A 113 -16.03 -2.36 10.05
CA THR A 113 -15.54 -3.72 10.32
C THR A 113 -14.91 -3.93 11.69
N GLY A 114 -14.99 -2.95 12.59
CA GLY A 114 -14.32 -2.94 13.89
C GLY A 114 -12.93 -2.32 13.84
N THR A 115 -12.28 -2.34 12.68
CA THR A 115 -11.05 -1.58 12.40
C THR A 115 -11.42 -0.13 12.10
N ASP A 116 -10.82 0.79 12.84
CA ASP A 116 -10.98 2.22 12.60
C ASP A 116 -10.08 2.67 11.43
N TRP A 117 -10.68 2.84 10.25
CA TRP A 117 -9.99 3.27 9.05
C TRP A 117 -9.72 4.77 9.14
N ASN A 118 -8.47 5.17 9.34
CA ASN A 118 -8.10 6.57 9.57
C ASN A 118 -7.32 7.20 8.39
N TYR A 119 -7.00 6.41 7.37
CA TYR A 119 -6.47 6.86 6.09
C TYR A 119 -7.22 6.22 4.92
N ALA A 120 -7.27 6.92 3.81
CA ALA A 120 -7.76 6.37 2.55
C ALA A 120 -6.95 6.91 1.38
N TYR A 121 -6.64 6.07 0.40
CA TYR A 121 -6.32 6.53 -0.94
C TYR A 121 -7.62 6.64 -1.71
N THR A 122 -8.03 7.87 -2.03
CA THR A 122 -9.22 8.10 -2.86
C THR A 122 -8.82 8.25 -4.32
N ILE A 123 -9.44 7.47 -5.20
CA ILE A 123 -9.36 7.73 -6.64
C ILE A 123 -10.05 9.07 -6.92
N TYR A 124 -9.47 9.88 -7.81
CA TYR A 124 -10.07 11.18 -8.10
C TYR A 124 -11.49 11.04 -8.65
N ASP A 125 -12.41 11.64 -7.89
CA ASP A 125 -13.82 11.75 -8.20
C ASP A 125 -14.19 13.23 -8.08
N TYR A 126 -14.57 13.81 -9.21
CA TYR A 126 -14.88 15.23 -9.36
C TYR A 126 -16.32 15.46 -9.80
N LYS A 127 -17.11 16.11 -8.93
CA LYS A 127 -18.45 16.60 -9.24
C LYS A 127 -18.45 18.12 -9.35
N LYS A 128 -18.64 18.64 -10.58
CA LYS A 128 -18.76 20.09 -10.83
C LYS A 128 -20.15 20.62 -10.51
N ASN A 129 -21.19 19.83 -10.79
CA ASN A 129 -22.60 20.07 -10.49
C ASN A 129 -23.37 18.75 -10.64
N ARG A 130 -24.69 18.74 -10.37
CA ARG A 130 -25.52 17.51 -10.42
C ARG A 130 -25.45 16.76 -11.75
N ASN A 131 -25.11 17.44 -12.85
CA ASN A 131 -25.14 16.88 -14.20
C ASN A 131 -23.73 16.71 -14.80
N GLN A 132 -22.67 17.00 -14.04
CA GLN A 132 -21.28 16.91 -14.51
C GLN A 132 -20.44 16.26 -13.43
N HIS A 133 -20.27 14.95 -13.60
CA HIS A 133 -19.48 14.08 -12.77
C HIS A 133 -18.40 13.45 -13.65
N TRP A 134 -17.15 13.58 -13.22
CA TRP A 134 -15.98 12.96 -13.82
C TRP A 134 -15.34 12.12 -12.73
N THR A 135 -15.08 10.85 -13.02
CA THR A 135 -14.53 9.93 -12.04
C THR A 135 -13.52 9.07 -12.75
N ASP A 136 -12.30 9.02 -12.23
CA ASP A 136 -11.27 8.13 -12.76
C ASP A 136 -11.59 6.67 -12.37
N ARG A 137 -12.59 6.43 -11.49
CA ARG A 137 -12.99 5.08 -11.02
C ARG A 137 -13.48 4.12 -12.11
N ASP A 138 -13.80 4.62 -13.29
CA ASP A 138 -14.23 3.83 -14.46
C ASP A 138 -13.14 3.74 -15.54
N GLU A 139 -11.97 4.36 -15.28
CA GLU A 139 -10.81 4.35 -16.17
C GLU A 139 -9.86 3.18 -15.82
N THR A 140 -8.79 3.01 -16.60
CA THR A 140 -7.74 2.01 -16.34
C THR A 140 -6.49 2.58 -15.67
N GLN A 141 -6.44 3.90 -15.49
CA GLN A 141 -5.35 4.61 -14.82
C GLN A 141 -5.77 6.02 -14.46
N GLY A 142 -5.11 6.58 -13.46
CA GLY A 142 -5.34 7.97 -13.09
C GLY A 142 -4.54 8.39 -11.88
N TYR A 143 -4.99 9.49 -11.30
CA TYR A 143 -4.43 10.00 -10.06
C TYR A 143 -5.43 9.80 -8.92
N GLY A 144 -4.92 9.85 -7.71
CA GLY A 144 -5.73 9.88 -6.51
C GLY A 144 -5.10 10.79 -5.47
N ARG A 145 -5.44 10.56 -4.21
CA ARG A 145 -4.85 11.28 -3.08
C ARG A 145 -4.97 10.47 -1.82
N LEU A 146 -3.96 10.58 -0.98
CA LEU A 146 -4.02 10.10 0.39
C LEU A 146 -4.73 11.15 1.25
N VAL A 147 -5.73 10.73 2.02
CA VAL A 147 -6.53 11.59 2.90
C VAL A 147 -6.68 10.98 4.29
N SER A 148 -7.02 11.81 5.27
CA SER A 148 -7.33 11.38 6.65
C SER A 148 -8.28 12.35 7.35
N GLY A 149 -8.80 11.96 8.51
CA GLY A 149 -9.75 12.77 9.29
C GLY A 149 -11.15 12.75 8.68
N PHE A 150 -11.62 11.57 8.32
CA PHE A 150 -12.99 11.31 7.88
C PHE A 150 -13.69 10.46 8.94
N ASP A 151 -15.01 10.50 8.98
CA ASP A 151 -15.83 9.68 9.87
C ASP A 151 -16.80 8.77 9.11
N GLN A 152 -17.65 8.05 9.86
CA GLN A 152 -18.60 7.09 9.29
C GLN A 152 -19.61 7.73 8.31
N ASN A 153 -19.95 9.01 8.49
CA ASN A 153 -20.88 9.76 7.64
C ASN A 153 -20.21 10.23 6.34
N ASP A 154 -18.89 10.22 6.29
CA ASP A 154 -18.10 10.52 5.10
C ASP A 154 -17.92 9.32 4.19
N LEU A 155 -18.34 8.12 4.63
CA LEU A 155 -18.23 6.90 3.84
C LEU A 155 -19.42 6.77 2.88
N THR A 156 -19.15 6.23 1.70
CA THR A 156 -20.16 5.75 0.77
C THR A 156 -20.17 4.22 0.79
N THR A 157 -21.37 3.67 0.94
CA THR A 157 -21.58 2.24 0.96
C THR A 157 -21.94 1.67 -0.41
N SER A 158 -21.80 0.36 -0.53
CA SER A 158 -22.24 -0.43 -1.67
C SER A 158 -23.75 -0.30 -1.92
N SER A 159 -24.57 -0.22 -0.87
CA SER A 159 -26.03 -0.03 -0.99
C SER A 159 -26.42 1.35 -1.52
N GLU A 160 -25.66 2.39 -1.18
CA GLU A 160 -25.83 3.75 -1.74
C GLU A 160 -25.45 3.83 -3.21
N LYS A 161 -24.47 3.02 -3.64
CA LYS A 161 -24.05 2.93 -5.05
C LYS A 161 -24.96 2.01 -5.86
N HIS A 162 -25.42 0.92 -5.26
CA HIS A 162 -26.12 -0.18 -5.92
C HIS A 162 -27.20 -0.73 -5.00
N ASN A 163 -28.48 -0.50 -5.35
CA ASN A 163 -29.64 -0.84 -4.52
C ASN A 163 -29.78 -2.33 -4.13
N SER A 164 -29.04 -3.24 -4.77
CA SER A 164 -29.05 -4.67 -4.45
C SER A 164 -27.64 -5.26 -4.34
N ALA A 165 -26.64 -4.41 -4.10
CA ALA A 165 -25.31 -4.86 -3.70
C ALA A 165 -25.36 -5.40 -2.27
N ARG A 166 -24.25 -5.99 -1.86
CA ARG A 166 -24.00 -6.36 -0.47
C ARG A 166 -24.35 -5.21 0.46
N HIS A 167 -25.18 -5.45 1.47
CA HIS A 167 -25.78 -4.36 2.24
C HIS A 167 -24.69 -3.59 3.03
N ASP A 168 -24.72 -2.26 2.91
CA ASP A 168 -23.97 -1.30 3.74
C ASP A 168 -22.44 -1.52 3.87
N GLN A 169 -21.79 -2.10 2.85
CA GLN A 169 -20.32 -2.23 2.83
C GLN A 169 -19.68 -0.92 2.49
N THR A 170 -18.72 -0.47 3.29
CA THR A 170 -17.88 0.68 2.91
C THR A 170 -17.02 0.33 1.70
N VAL A 171 -17.16 1.12 0.63
CA VAL A 171 -16.44 0.93 -0.64
C VAL A 171 -15.67 2.18 -1.08
N SER A 172 -16.04 3.38 -0.62
CA SER A 172 -15.37 4.62 -0.97
C SER A 172 -15.67 5.73 0.02
N LEU A 173 -14.88 6.80 0.01
CA LEU A 173 -15.28 8.06 0.62
C LEU A 173 -16.29 8.79 -0.28
N ASN A 174 -17.18 9.55 0.35
CA ASN A 174 -18.15 10.39 -0.33
C ASN A 174 -17.41 11.37 -1.25
N SER A 175 -17.85 11.46 -2.50
CA SER A 175 -17.20 12.30 -3.50
C SER A 175 -17.15 13.74 -2.97
N ALA A 176 -15.97 14.25 -2.66
CA ALA A 176 -15.79 15.65 -2.28
C ALA A 176 -16.24 16.53 -3.45
N THR A 177 -17.44 17.12 -3.35
CA THR A 177 -17.87 18.13 -4.30
C THR A 177 -17.06 19.39 -4.07
N ARG A 178 -16.81 20.20 -5.10
CA ARG A 178 -16.16 21.51 -4.95
C ARG A 178 -16.90 22.49 -4.01
N TYR A 179 -18.12 22.15 -3.54
CA TYR A 179 -19.06 23.10 -2.91
C TYR A 179 -19.67 22.65 -1.56
N ASN A 180 -19.81 21.36 -1.29
CA ASN A 180 -20.05 20.80 0.04
C ASN A 180 -18.73 20.26 0.57
N GLY A 181 -18.45 20.51 1.85
CA GLY A 181 -17.18 20.21 2.53
C GLY A 181 -16.56 18.87 2.14
N ASN A 182 -15.23 18.83 2.17
CA ASN A 182 -14.48 17.61 1.93
C ASN A 182 -14.98 16.52 2.90
N ALA A 183 -15.12 15.29 2.41
CA ALA A 183 -15.44 14.10 3.20
C ALA A 183 -14.26 13.65 4.09
N TYR A 184 -13.34 14.57 4.41
CA TYR A 184 -12.08 14.34 5.12
C TYR A 184 -11.47 15.71 5.47
N ASP A 185 -10.78 15.78 6.60
CA ASP A 185 -10.16 17.00 7.09
C ASP A 185 -8.81 17.30 6.44
N ASN A 186 -8.07 16.25 6.04
CA ASN A 186 -6.67 16.38 5.63
C ASN A 186 -6.46 15.75 4.25
N ILE A 187 -5.78 16.48 3.36
CA ILE A 187 -5.20 15.97 2.12
C ILE A 187 -3.69 15.94 2.29
N HIS A 188 -3.10 14.78 2.03
CA HIS A 188 -1.65 14.61 2.01
C HIS A 188 -1.18 14.82 0.57
N ASP A 189 -0.93 16.08 0.20
CA ASP A 189 -0.65 16.58 -1.17
C ASP A 189 0.71 16.11 -1.75
N ASN A 190 1.08 14.84 -1.52
CA ASN A 190 2.23 14.22 -2.14
C ASN A 190 1.83 13.57 -3.49
N TRP A 191 2.84 13.05 -4.20
CA TRP A 191 2.58 12.35 -5.45
C TRP A 191 1.84 11.03 -5.20
N SER A 192 1.01 10.65 -6.15
CA SER A 192 0.19 9.45 -6.11
C SER A 192 -0.12 9.01 -7.54
N TYR A 193 -0.37 7.74 -7.76
CA TYR A 193 -0.78 7.20 -9.05
C TYR A 193 -1.48 5.85 -8.85
N TRP A 194 -2.40 5.52 -9.75
CA TRP A 194 -2.96 4.18 -9.80
C TRP A 194 -3.19 3.73 -11.24
N ASN A 195 -3.18 2.41 -11.47
CA ASN A 195 -3.49 1.81 -12.76
C ASN A 195 -4.04 0.39 -12.62
N THR A 196 -4.53 -0.14 -13.75
CA THR A 196 -4.85 -1.55 -13.91
C THR A 196 -3.94 -2.20 -14.95
N THR A 197 -3.64 -3.48 -14.74
CA THR A 197 -2.99 -4.37 -15.70
C THR A 197 -3.86 -5.59 -15.88
N GLU A 198 -4.30 -5.86 -17.10
CA GLU A 198 -5.19 -6.97 -17.38
C GLU A 198 -4.45 -8.30 -17.55
N ASN A 199 -5.11 -9.41 -17.23
CA ASN A 199 -4.67 -10.79 -17.50
C ASN A 199 -3.26 -11.10 -16.98
N VAL A 200 -2.99 -10.77 -15.72
CA VAL A 200 -1.70 -11.00 -15.06
C VAL A 200 -1.44 -12.49 -14.88
N TYR A 201 -2.45 -13.25 -14.44
CA TYR A 201 -2.45 -14.71 -14.45
C TYR A 201 -3.87 -15.26 -14.45
N SER A 202 -4.00 -16.58 -14.55
CA SER A 202 -5.29 -17.25 -14.40
C SER A 202 -5.14 -18.44 -13.46
N MET A 203 -6.12 -18.62 -12.57
CA MET A 203 -6.20 -19.72 -11.62
C MET A 203 -7.64 -20.25 -11.58
N ASN A 204 -7.81 -21.57 -11.58
CA ASN A 204 -9.13 -22.23 -11.54
C ASN A 204 -10.14 -21.76 -12.60
N GLY A 205 -9.67 -21.24 -13.74
CA GLY A 205 -10.52 -20.73 -14.82
C GLY A 205 -10.93 -19.26 -14.67
N ILE A 206 -10.46 -18.56 -13.63
CA ILE A 206 -10.63 -17.13 -13.42
C ILE A 206 -9.38 -16.40 -13.93
N SER A 207 -9.55 -15.29 -14.65
CA SER A 207 -8.45 -14.42 -15.09
C SER A 207 -8.30 -13.25 -14.13
N TYR A 208 -7.13 -13.11 -13.50
CA TYR A 208 -6.86 -12.06 -12.54
C TYR A 208 -6.11 -10.90 -13.22
N ASN A 209 -6.62 -9.71 -12.94
CA ASN A 209 -6.02 -8.43 -13.25
C ASN A 209 -5.28 -7.92 -12.01
N LEU A 210 -4.45 -6.89 -12.18
CA LEU A 210 -3.79 -6.18 -11.10
C LEU A 210 -4.27 -4.74 -11.06
N ILE A 211 -4.75 -4.29 -9.91
CA ILE A 211 -4.96 -2.87 -9.59
C ILE A 211 -3.76 -2.43 -8.76
N SER A 212 -2.97 -1.48 -9.24
CA SER A 212 -1.81 -0.95 -8.53
C SER A 212 -2.09 0.43 -7.99
N PHE A 213 -1.76 0.67 -6.73
CA PHE A 213 -1.69 1.98 -6.10
C PHE A 213 -0.24 2.26 -5.71
N GLU A 214 0.25 3.44 -6.04
CA GLU A 214 1.58 3.90 -5.65
C GLU A 214 1.48 5.35 -5.15
N PHE A 215 1.92 5.62 -3.92
CA PHE A 215 1.78 6.94 -3.32
C PHE A 215 2.76 7.19 -2.18
N ASP A 216 3.02 8.46 -1.93
CA ASP A 216 3.90 8.91 -0.86
C ASP A 216 3.14 9.19 0.44
N VAL A 217 3.51 8.45 1.48
CA VAL A 217 2.94 8.53 2.83
C VAL A 217 3.71 9.47 3.76
N ALA A 218 4.70 10.22 3.26
CA ALA A 218 5.46 11.17 4.06
C ALA A 218 4.56 12.13 4.86
N GLY A 219 4.91 12.35 6.13
CA GLY A 219 4.16 13.22 7.04
C GLY A 219 2.94 12.56 7.70
N THR A 220 2.70 11.27 7.46
CA THR A 220 1.61 10.51 8.08
C THR A 220 2.13 9.42 9.03
N ALA A 221 1.23 8.85 9.83
CA ALA A 221 1.55 7.68 10.66
C ALA A 221 1.98 6.48 9.81
N LEU A 222 1.47 6.36 8.58
CA LEU A 222 1.78 5.28 7.65
C LEU A 222 3.26 5.27 7.22
N ALA A 223 3.98 6.40 7.31
CA ALA A 223 5.41 6.44 7.01
C ALA A 223 6.26 5.78 8.11
N THR A 224 5.77 5.76 9.34
CA THR A 224 6.52 5.26 10.51
C THR A 224 5.95 3.99 11.12
N ALA A 225 4.71 3.62 10.79
CA ALA A 225 4.04 2.48 11.37
C ALA A 225 4.79 1.16 11.07
N ASN A 226 4.88 0.30 12.08
CA ASN A 226 5.42 -1.04 11.92
C ASN A 226 4.34 -2.06 11.56
N GLN A 227 3.07 -1.67 11.70
CA GLN A 227 1.89 -2.44 11.34
C GLN A 227 0.88 -1.53 10.65
N ILE A 228 0.32 -1.97 9.54
CA ILE A 228 -0.70 -1.23 8.80
C ILE A 228 -1.79 -2.21 8.39
N ALA A 229 -3.04 -1.88 8.73
CA ALA A 229 -4.18 -2.62 8.23
C ALA A 229 -4.63 -2.03 6.90
N PHE A 230 -5.11 -2.88 5.99
CA PHE A 230 -5.61 -2.51 4.68
C PHE A 230 -6.99 -3.10 4.45
N ARG A 231 -7.80 -2.39 3.66
CA ARG A 231 -9.08 -2.88 3.13
C ARG A 231 -9.33 -2.31 1.75
N TRP A 232 -9.86 -3.13 0.86
CA TRP A 232 -10.34 -2.68 -0.43
C TRP A 232 -11.54 -3.52 -0.90
N ALA A 233 -12.43 -2.87 -1.64
CA ALA A 233 -13.55 -3.51 -2.33
C ALA A 233 -13.93 -2.70 -3.57
N MET A 234 -14.52 -3.36 -4.58
CA MET A 234 -15.21 -2.67 -5.66
C MET A 234 -16.54 -2.05 -5.19
N SER A 235 -17.14 -1.15 -5.98
CA SER A 235 -18.34 -0.41 -5.55
C SER A 235 -19.56 -1.26 -5.16
N CYS A 236 -19.70 -2.48 -5.68
CA CYS A 236 -20.77 -3.39 -5.27
C CYS A 236 -20.40 -4.28 -4.07
N ALA A 237 -19.14 -4.26 -3.64
CA ALA A 237 -18.62 -5.10 -2.56
C ALA A 237 -19.02 -6.57 -2.70
N ASN A 238 -18.99 -7.09 -3.93
CA ASN A 238 -19.19 -8.51 -4.19
C ASN A 238 -18.15 -9.38 -3.46
N ASP A 239 -16.94 -8.84 -3.36
CA ASP A 239 -15.83 -9.42 -2.62
C ASP A 239 -15.02 -8.28 -1.97
N ILE A 240 -14.41 -8.58 -0.84
CA ILE A 240 -13.73 -7.61 0.02
C ILE A 240 -12.47 -8.26 0.55
N ILE A 241 -11.34 -7.60 0.32
CA ILE A 241 -10.07 -8.02 0.88
C ILE A 241 -9.66 -7.08 2.01
N GLU A 242 -9.25 -7.64 3.14
CA GLU A 242 -8.74 -6.90 4.29
C GLU A 242 -7.71 -7.72 5.07
N GLY A 243 -6.77 -7.04 5.70
CA GLY A 243 -5.72 -7.71 6.47
C GLY A 243 -4.69 -6.76 7.06
N LEU A 244 -3.74 -7.34 7.79
CA LEU A 244 -2.65 -6.63 8.46
C LEU A 244 -1.31 -6.99 7.82
N VAL A 245 -0.50 -5.98 7.54
CA VAL A 245 0.93 -6.18 7.22
C VAL A 245 1.80 -5.63 8.34
N SER A 246 2.93 -6.29 8.57
CA SER A 246 3.84 -5.97 9.66
C SER A 246 5.29 -6.11 9.20
N ILE A 247 6.18 -5.26 9.73
CA ILE A 247 7.63 -5.34 9.48
C ILE A 247 8.22 -6.65 10.03
N ASN A 248 7.61 -7.28 11.03
CA ASN A 248 8.21 -8.39 11.80
C ASN A 248 7.65 -9.80 11.49
N GLY A 249 6.97 -10.02 10.37
CA GLY A 249 6.34 -11.32 9.98
C GLY A 249 4.83 -11.16 9.80
N ASP A 250 4.16 -11.78 8.84
CA ASP A 250 4.33 -13.15 8.35
C ASP A 250 4.34 -13.27 6.81
N THR A 251 5.10 -14.26 6.33
CA THR A 251 5.45 -14.60 4.92
C THR A 251 6.47 -13.68 4.23
N PRO A 252 7.75 -14.08 4.15
CA PRO A 252 8.68 -13.51 3.18
C PRO A 252 8.20 -13.95 1.80
N VAL A 253 7.74 -13.03 0.94
CA VAL A 253 7.89 -13.27 -0.50
C VAL A 253 9.37 -13.14 -0.82
N ASP A 254 9.88 -14.09 -1.59
CA ASP A 254 11.22 -14.04 -2.17
C ASP A 254 11.31 -12.81 -3.08
N VAL A 255 11.70 -11.68 -2.52
CA VAL A 255 12.14 -10.52 -3.29
C VAL A 255 13.50 -10.90 -3.87
N PRO A 256 13.69 -10.89 -5.20
CA PRO A 256 15.00 -11.07 -5.80
C PRO A 256 15.95 -10.05 -5.17
N GLU A 257 16.97 -10.51 -4.46
CA GLU A 257 17.91 -9.64 -3.77
C GLU A 257 18.41 -8.56 -4.75
N PRO A 258 18.37 -7.26 -4.38
CA PRO A 258 18.76 -6.22 -5.29
C PRO A 258 20.21 -6.44 -5.73
N GLU A 259 20.46 -6.31 -7.04
CA GLU A 259 21.77 -6.45 -7.70
C GLU A 259 22.90 -5.64 -7.03
N THR A 260 22.56 -4.74 -6.10
CA THR A 260 23.47 -4.09 -5.16
C THR A 260 24.38 -5.03 -4.38
N LEU A 261 23.95 -6.26 -4.01
CA LEU A 261 24.84 -7.22 -3.33
C LEU A 261 25.93 -7.70 -4.28
N LEU A 262 25.56 -7.96 -5.54
CA LEU A 262 26.49 -8.29 -6.61
C LEU A 262 27.44 -7.12 -6.88
N LEU A 263 26.95 -5.88 -6.93
CA LEU A 263 27.78 -4.68 -7.10
C LEU A 263 28.74 -4.45 -5.92
N LEU A 264 28.29 -4.71 -4.68
CA LEU A 264 29.14 -4.63 -3.48
C LEU A 264 30.25 -5.69 -3.54
N LEU A 265 29.90 -6.93 -3.89
CA LEU A 265 30.85 -8.02 -4.04
C LEU A 265 31.84 -7.77 -5.19
N LEU A 266 31.37 -7.24 -6.32
CA LEU A 266 32.21 -6.83 -7.44
C LEU A 266 33.15 -5.67 -7.06
N GLY A 267 32.65 -4.70 -6.30
CA GLY A 267 33.44 -3.59 -5.76
C GLY A 267 34.55 -4.06 -4.83
N LEU A 268 34.23 -4.95 -3.88
CA LEU A 268 35.20 -5.57 -2.97
C LEU A 268 36.22 -6.43 -3.73
N GLY A 269 35.76 -7.22 -4.71
CA GLY A 269 36.61 -8.00 -5.59
C GLY A 269 37.61 -7.15 -6.38
N GLY A 270 37.16 -6.00 -6.91
CA GLY A 270 38.00 -5.02 -7.60
C GLY A 270 39.09 -4.43 -6.71
N ILE A 271 38.78 -4.11 -5.45
CA ILE A 271 39.74 -3.58 -4.47
C ILE A 271 40.82 -4.63 -4.14
N ILE A 272 40.43 -5.89 -3.95
CA ILE A 272 41.36 -6.99 -3.67
C ILE A 272 42.26 -7.27 -4.89
N ALA A 273 41.69 -7.28 -6.10
CA ALA A 273 42.44 -7.47 -7.33
C ALA A 273 43.48 -6.36 -7.56
N ARG A 274 43.10 -5.09 -7.31
CA ARG A 274 44.02 -3.94 -7.43
C ARG A 274 45.18 -4.01 -6.43
N ARG A 275 44.95 -4.53 -5.22
CA ARG A 275 46.03 -4.76 -4.23
C ARG A 275 47.07 -5.76 -4.73
N LYS A 276 46.67 -6.85 -5.41
CA LYS A 276 47.61 -7.88 -5.91
C LYS A 276 48.47 -7.42 -7.09
N VAL A 277 47.99 -6.50 -7.92
CA VAL A 277 48.76 -5.96 -9.07
C VAL A 277 49.87 -5.02 -8.61
N THR A 278 49.66 -4.29 -7.52
CA THR A 278 50.65 -3.34 -6.98
C THR A 278 51.85 -4.06 -6.36
N THR A 279 51.66 -5.25 -5.77
CA THR A 279 52.74 -6.05 -5.17
C THR A 279 53.63 -6.76 -6.19
N LYS A 280 53.15 -7.01 -7.42
CA LYS A 280 53.94 -7.69 -8.47
C LYS A 280 54.94 -6.78 -9.22
N LYS A 281 54.91 -5.46 -9.03
CA LYS A 281 55.81 -4.51 -9.71
C LYS A 281 57.11 -4.19 -8.96
N LEU A 282 57.43 -4.90 -7.88
CA LEU A 282 58.70 -4.76 -7.16
C LEU A 282 59.54 -6.05 -7.28
N GLN A 283 60.04 -6.32 -8.48
CA GLN A 283 61.28 -7.09 -8.65
C GLN A 283 62.30 -6.17 -9.34
N PRO A 284 63.40 -5.79 -8.67
CA PRO A 284 64.50 -5.10 -9.34
C PRO A 284 65.26 -6.12 -10.20
N ALA A 285 65.41 -5.82 -11.49
CA ALA A 285 66.44 -6.47 -12.31
C ALA A 285 67.80 -6.00 -11.79
N VAL A 286 68.60 -6.94 -11.28
CA VAL A 286 70.02 -6.74 -10.97
C VAL A 286 70.82 -7.17 -12.19
N LEU A 287 71.79 -6.33 -12.56
CA LEU A 287 72.80 -6.49 -13.62
C LEU A 287 73.54 -7.82 -13.56
#